data_AF-A0A4Y8V3H6-F1
#
_entry.id   AF-A0A4Y8V3H6-F1
#
_cell.length_a   1.000
_cell.length_b   1.000
_cell.length_c   1.000
_cell.angle_alpha   90.00
_cell.angle_beta   90.00
_cell.angle_gamma   90.00
#
_symmetry.space_group_name_H-M   'P 1'
#
loop_
_entity.id
_entity.type
_entity.pdbx_description
1 polymer ?
#
loop_
_entity_poly.entity_id
_entity_poly.type
_entity_poly.pdbx_seq_one_letter_code
_entity_poly.pdbx_strand_id
1 'polypeptide(L)'
;MTATAVLRPPHDDVVARRYASWLARVLAVAMDSGLLGLCVWLVAPGAGVPAVWPGLPPWQGATDAVPVELGGAASWTVAVVLLVQFGLQAWTGATIGKRAVGMVVVDDATGRPVGALRTVWRQLLHLLDAVLLIGYLRPVWHPQRRTFADSLARTVVVDASWPPAWAAVAPRPTRVAQSVAAALGVVGLLALFVQSGGASTVTVAQAPCVLEDGAPRGLHARVEVERSASWEVRLWIRQELPAAPGTVRVVWSALPGAPGHGEVEVTADVTALDGADEGRVWHAAAAGTLAAGEQTVVDVERAAGGAGGLDVRSRVDADAGGFACSARVTLTAADLAGTSR
;
A
#
# COMPACT_ATOMS: atom_id res chain seq x y z
N MET A 1 67.09 31.17 -17.53
CA MET A 1 66.30 30.68 -16.37
C MET A 1 64.85 31.09 -16.58
N THR A 2 64.06 30.21 -17.17
CA THR A 2 62.63 30.40 -17.43
C THR A 2 61.86 29.97 -16.19
N ALA A 3 61.22 30.93 -15.52
CA ALA A 3 60.33 30.65 -14.40
C ALA A 3 59.05 30.01 -14.93
N THR A 4 58.88 28.71 -14.69
CA THR A 4 57.63 28.00 -14.94
C THR A 4 56.57 28.56 -14.00
N ALA A 5 55.65 29.35 -14.55
CA ALA A 5 54.45 29.76 -13.84
C ALA A 5 53.64 28.49 -13.51
N VAL A 6 53.64 28.12 -12.23
CA VAL A 6 52.73 27.10 -11.70
C VAL A 6 51.31 27.67 -11.86
N LEU A 7 50.57 27.18 -12.86
CA LEU A 7 49.15 27.44 -13.00
C LEU A 7 48.45 26.92 -11.74
N ARG A 8 48.11 27.85 -10.84
CA ARG A 8 47.18 27.61 -9.75
C ARG A 8 45.81 27.33 -10.39
N PRO A 9 45.17 26.17 -10.15
CA PRO A 9 43.81 25.96 -10.61
C PRO A 9 42.91 27.03 -9.99
N PRO A 10 41.84 27.49 -10.68
CA PRO A 10 40.92 28.49 -10.17
C PRO A 10 40.04 27.88 -9.07
N HIS A 11 40.64 27.65 -7.90
CA HIS A 11 39.92 27.45 -6.65
C HIS A 11 39.79 28.83 -6.02
N ASP A 12 38.85 29.65 -6.47
CA ASP A 12 38.33 30.79 -5.69
C ASP A 12 37.02 31.39 -6.26
N ASP A 13 36.53 30.98 -7.43
CA ASP A 13 35.15 31.28 -7.84
C ASP A 13 34.16 30.27 -7.26
N VAL A 14 34.19 30.08 -5.94
CA VAL A 14 33.05 29.51 -5.23
C VAL A 14 31.98 30.59 -5.25
N VAL A 15 31.18 30.63 -6.33
CA VAL A 15 29.82 31.20 -6.28
C VAL A 15 29.24 30.73 -4.96
N ALA A 16 28.97 31.68 -4.04
CA ALA A 16 28.48 31.36 -2.70
C ALA A 16 27.28 30.42 -2.85
N ARG A 17 27.51 29.12 -2.66
CA ARG A 17 26.53 28.10 -3.04
C ARG A 17 25.37 28.27 -2.08
N ARG A 18 24.24 28.78 -2.57
CA ARG A 18 23.02 28.82 -1.77
C ARG A 18 22.58 27.38 -1.52
N TYR A 19 22.59 26.97 -0.26
CA TYR A 19 22.15 25.64 0.12
C TYR A 19 20.63 25.54 0.09
N ALA A 20 20.12 24.50 -0.56
CA ALA A 20 18.69 24.27 -0.68
C ALA A 20 18.01 24.23 0.69
N SER A 21 16.87 24.89 0.81
CA SER A 21 16.09 24.93 2.04
C SER A 21 15.55 23.56 2.41
N TRP A 22 15.25 23.36 3.70
CA TRP A 22 14.63 22.13 4.16
C TRP A 22 13.28 21.88 3.46
N LEU A 23 12.45 22.92 3.33
CA LEU A 23 11.16 22.81 2.64
C LEU A 23 11.32 22.46 1.15
N ALA A 24 12.31 23.04 0.45
CA ALA A 24 12.59 22.68 -0.94
C ALA A 24 12.91 21.18 -1.07
N ARG A 25 13.70 20.63 -0.14
CA ARG A 25 14.01 19.20 -0.07
C ARG A 25 12.76 18.35 0.14
N VAL A 26 11.89 18.75 1.08
CA VAL A 26 10.61 18.07 1.33
C VAL A 26 9.71 18.08 0.09
N LEU A 27 9.55 19.23 -0.56
CA LEU A 27 8.73 19.36 -1.77
C LEU A 27 9.24 18.48 -2.90
N ALA A 28 10.55 18.41 -3.12
CA ALA A 28 11.11 17.54 -4.16
C ALA A 28 10.89 16.05 -3.86
N VAL A 29 11.03 15.64 -2.60
CA VAL A 29 10.73 14.26 -2.18
C VAL A 29 9.25 13.94 -2.36
N ALA A 30 8.36 14.86 -1.98
CA ALA A 30 6.93 14.72 -2.20
C ALA A 30 6.60 14.58 -3.69
N MET A 31 7.25 15.38 -4.56
CA MET A 31 7.03 15.32 -6.00
C MET A 31 7.58 14.04 -6.65
N ASP A 32 8.78 13.60 -6.23
CA ASP A 32 9.35 12.32 -6.65
C ASP A 32 8.46 11.14 -6.21
N SER A 33 7.88 11.22 -5.00
CA SER A 33 6.95 10.21 -4.45
C SER A 33 5.60 10.23 -5.15
N GLY A 34 5.06 11.41 -5.45
CA GLY A 34 3.83 11.58 -6.22
C GLY A 34 3.96 11.02 -7.62
N LEU A 35 5.09 11.25 -8.30
CA LEU A 35 5.34 10.67 -9.63
C LEU A 35 5.38 9.14 -9.57
N LEU A 36 6.08 8.55 -8.60
CA LEU A 36 6.06 7.10 -8.42
C LEU A 36 4.64 6.59 -8.14
N GLY A 37 3.93 7.28 -7.24
CA GLY A 37 2.56 6.95 -6.88
C GLY A 37 1.61 6.97 -8.07
N LEU A 38 1.72 7.99 -8.93
CA LEU A 38 0.96 8.07 -10.17
C LEU A 38 1.26 6.90 -11.12
N CYS A 39 2.53 6.54 -11.30
CA CYS A 39 2.90 5.42 -12.16
C CYS A 39 2.36 4.09 -11.62
N VAL A 40 2.49 3.82 -10.33
CA VAL A 40 1.95 2.61 -9.70
C VAL A 40 0.42 2.60 -9.77
N TRP A 41 -0.23 3.74 -9.51
CA TRP A 41 -1.68 3.90 -9.65
C TRP A 41 -2.17 3.78 -11.10
N LEU A 42 -1.32 3.94 -12.12
CA LEU A 42 -1.74 3.67 -13.51
C LEU A 42 -1.57 2.20 -13.89
N VAL A 43 -0.55 1.52 -13.36
CA VAL A 43 -0.12 0.20 -13.84
C VAL A 43 -0.59 -0.95 -12.94
N ALA A 44 -0.83 -0.68 -11.65
CA ALA A 44 -1.18 -1.71 -10.67
C ALA A 44 -2.39 -1.30 -9.81
N PRO A 45 -3.61 -1.70 -10.23
CA PRO A 45 -4.84 -1.67 -9.45
C PRO A 45 -4.69 -2.22 -8.03
N GLY A 46 -5.24 -1.52 -7.02
CA GLY A 46 -5.19 -1.93 -5.60
C GLY A 46 -3.82 -2.03 -4.92
N ALA A 47 -2.71 -1.78 -5.63
CA ALA A 47 -1.38 -1.96 -5.08
C ALA A 47 -0.97 -0.84 -4.10
N GLY A 48 -0.33 -1.26 -3.00
CA GLY A 48 0.42 -0.40 -2.10
C GLY A 48 1.46 0.44 -2.83
N VAL A 49 1.46 1.76 -2.68
CA VAL A 49 2.60 2.58 -3.14
C VAL A 49 3.67 2.64 -2.05
N PRO A 50 4.86 2.05 -2.26
CA PRO A 50 5.91 2.09 -1.26
C PRO A 50 6.42 3.52 -1.10
N ALA A 51 6.87 3.87 0.12
CA ALA A 51 7.65 5.07 0.29
C ALA A 51 8.93 4.98 -0.56
N VAL A 52 9.20 6.00 -1.38
CA VAL A 52 10.44 6.10 -2.18
C VAL A 52 11.69 6.17 -1.30
N TRP A 53 11.50 6.47 -0.01
CA TRP A 53 12.56 6.87 0.89
C TRP A 53 12.71 5.93 2.10
N PRO A 54 13.95 5.47 2.41
CA PRO A 54 14.19 4.55 3.51
C PRO A 54 13.68 5.08 4.86
N GLY A 55 12.87 4.26 5.54
CA GLY A 55 12.40 4.53 6.90
C GLY A 55 11.21 5.48 7.03
N LEU A 56 10.63 5.96 5.92
CA LEU A 56 9.31 6.60 5.95
C LEU A 56 8.20 5.55 5.75
N PRO A 57 7.05 5.67 6.44
CA PRO A 57 5.94 4.76 6.22
C PRO A 57 5.41 4.92 4.78
N PRO A 58 4.91 3.84 4.15
CA PRO A 58 4.18 3.94 2.90
C PRO A 58 2.99 4.90 3.05
N TRP A 59 2.67 5.61 1.97
CA TRP A 59 1.67 6.69 2.01
C TRP A 59 0.23 6.17 2.14
N GLN A 60 -0.01 4.87 1.96
CA GLN A 60 -1.32 4.24 2.15
C GLN A 60 -1.42 3.60 3.54
N GLY A 61 -2.51 3.94 4.25
CA GLY A 61 -2.91 3.30 5.50
C GLY A 61 -3.07 1.80 5.31
N ALA A 62 -2.39 1.04 6.15
CA ALA A 62 -2.08 -0.37 5.99
C ALA A 62 -3.23 -1.32 6.37
N THR A 63 -4.47 -1.10 5.94
CA THR A 63 -5.57 -2.05 6.26
C THR A 63 -5.88 -3.02 5.14
N ASP A 64 -5.82 -2.62 3.86
CA ASP A 64 -6.22 -3.48 2.73
C ASP A 64 -5.24 -3.46 1.54
N ALA A 65 -4.03 -2.91 1.73
CA ALA A 65 -3.03 -2.87 0.67
C ALA A 65 -2.57 -4.28 0.31
N VAL A 66 -2.83 -4.72 -0.94
CA VAL A 66 -2.21 -5.94 -1.46
C VAL A 66 -0.69 -5.74 -1.37
N PRO A 67 0.05 -6.60 -0.64
CA PRO A 67 1.49 -6.46 -0.55
C PRO A 67 2.08 -6.48 -1.96
N VAL A 68 3.09 -5.64 -2.20
CA VAL A 68 3.76 -5.58 -3.51
C VAL A 68 4.37 -6.95 -3.78
N GLU A 69 3.70 -7.75 -4.60
CA GLU A 69 4.18 -9.08 -4.97
C GLU A 69 5.50 -8.94 -5.74
N LEU A 70 6.51 -9.70 -5.32
CA LEU A 70 7.77 -9.80 -6.03
C LEU A 70 7.50 -10.34 -7.44
N GLY A 71 7.77 -9.53 -8.46
CA GLY A 71 7.55 -9.89 -9.86
C GLY A 71 6.24 -9.38 -10.47
N GLY A 72 5.32 -8.83 -9.66
CA GLY A 72 4.09 -8.19 -10.15
C GLY A 72 4.35 -6.84 -10.85
N ALA A 73 3.37 -6.36 -11.62
CA ALA A 73 3.48 -5.11 -12.39
C ALA A 73 3.84 -3.89 -11.53
N ALA A 74 3.37 -3.85 -10.27
CA ALA A 74 3.74 -2.83 -9.29
C ALA A 74 5.26 -2.84 -9.01
N SER A 75 5.83 -4.01 -8.73
CA SER A 75 7.25 -4.16 -8.38
C SER A 75 8.18 -3.73 -9.53
N TRP A 76 7.83 -4.09 -10.76
CA TRP A 76 8.54 -3.66 -11.97
C TRP A 76 8.43 -2.16 -12.19
N THR A 77 7.24 -1.59 -12.01
CA THR A 77 7.02 -0.15 -12.15
C THR A 77 7.87 0.63 -11.16
N VAL A 78 7.88 0.21 -9.88
CA VAL A 78 8.74 0.79 -8.84
C VAL A 78 10.21 0.68 -9.22
N ALA A 79 10.67 -0.51 -9.63
CA ALA A 79 12.07 -0.73 -10.01
C ALA A 79 12.50 0.19 -11.17
N VAL A 80 11.69 0.29 -12.23
CA VAL A 80 11.98 1.14 -13.39
C VAL A 80 12.02 2.61 -13.02
N VAL A 81 11.02 3.11 -12.29
CA VAL A 81 10.96 4.52 -11.88
C VAL A 81 12.15 4.87 -10.97
N LEU A 82 12.49 4.01 -10.00
CA LEU A 82 13.66 4.20 -9.14
C LEU A 82 14.97 4.17 -9.93
N LEU A 83 15.11 3.25 -10.90
CA LEU A 83 16.28 3.17 -11.77
C LEU A 83 16.46 4.46 -12.57
N VAL A 84 15.39 4.98 -13.17
CA VAL A 84 15.42 6.24 -13.92
C VAL A 84 15.78 7.40 -12.99
N GLN A 85 15.17 7.50 -11.81
CA GLN A 85 15.39 8.59 -10.86
C GLN A 85 16.82 8.56 -10.29
N PHE A 86 17.33 7.41 -9.87
CA PHE A 86 18.71 7.27 -9.40
C PHE A 86 19.71 7.51 -10.51
N GLY A 87 19.41 7.06 -11.73
CA GLY A 87 20.21 7.38 -12.90
C GLY A 87 20.30 8.89 -13.11
N LEU A 88 19.16 9.57 -13.22
CA LEU A 88 19.11 11.02 -13.36
C LEU A 88 19.90 11.73 -12.25
N GLN A 89 19.75 11.32 -10.99
CA GLN A 89 20.52 11.89 -9.90
C GLN A 89 22.02 11.58 -9.99
N ALA A 90 22.41 10.39 -10.41
CA ALA A 90 23.81 9.97 -10.53
C ALA A 90 24.56 10.79 -11.59
N TRP A 91 23.98 10.92 -12.78
CA TRP A 91 24.61 11.64 -13.89
C TRP A 91 24.39 13.14 -13.84
N THR A 92 23.36 13.61 -13.12
CA THR A 92 22.99 15.02 -13.14
C THR A 92 22.84 15.73 -11.82
N GLY A 93 22.96 15.02 -10.71
CA GLY A 93 22.72 15.57 -9.39
C GLY A 93 21.25 15.78 -9.06
N ALA A 94 20.32 15.64 -10.00
CA ALA A 94 18.90 15.92 -9.77
C ALA A 94 17.96 14.85 -10.33
N THR A 95 17.02 14.42 -9.50
CA THR A 95 15.79 13.70 -9.91
C THR A 95 14.79 14.67 -10.54
N ILE A 96 13.69 14.16 -11.09
CA ILE A 96 12.64 14.97 -11.71
C ILE A 96 12.08 16.01 -10.72
N GLY A 97 11.75 15.61 -9.49
CA GLY A 97 11.26 16.49 -8.44
C GLY A 97 12.30 17.54 -8.01
N LYS A 98 13.56 17.13 -7.84
CA LYS A 98 14.66 18.07 -7.53
C LYS A 98 14.85 19.12 -8.61
N ARG A 99 14.77 18.73 -9.89
CA ARG A 99 14.85 19.66 -11.04
C ARG A 99 13.71 20.65 -11.07
N ALA A 100 12.49 20.19 -10.78
CA ALA A 100 11.32 21.04 -10.79
C ALA A 100 11.29 22.02 -9.59
N VAL A 101 11.91 21.67 -8.46
CA VAL A 101 12.14 22.59 -7.33
C VAL A 101 13.41 23.45 -7.49
N GLY A 102 14.26 23.14 -8.49
CA GLY A 102 15.45 23.94 -8.81
C GLY A 102 16.66 23.67 -7.91
N MET A 103 16.89 22.42 -7.52
CA MET A 103 18.06 22.04 -6.74
C MET A 103 18.78 20.80 -7.28
N VAL A 104 20.07 20.68 -6.93
CA VAL A 104 20.93 19.56 -7.32
C VAL A 104 21.75 19.07 -6.13
N VAL A 105 22.02 17.77 -6.11
CA VAL A 105 22.96 17.09 -5.20
C VAL A 105 24.31 17.02 -5.89
N VAL A 106 25.33 17.57 -5.25
CA VAL A 106 26.70 17.59 -5.77
C VAL A 106 27.69 17.18 -4.70
N ASP A 107 28.87 16.77 -5.16
CA ASP A 107 30.03 16.57 -4.32
C ASP A 107 30.48 17.91 -3.70
N ASP A 108 30.82 17.89 -2.41
CA ASP A 108 31.12 19.11 -1.68
C ASP A 108 32.43 19.78 -2.14
N ALA A 109 33.45 18.99 -2.48
CA ALA A 109 34.73 19.47 -2.97
C ALA A 109 34.67 19.93 -4.44
N THR A 110 34.14 19.09 -5.32
CA THR A 110 34.21 19.30 -6.78
C THR A 110 33.01 20.05 -7.35
N GLY A 111 31.87 20.06 -6.66
CA GLY A 111 30.63 20.67 -7.17
C GLY A 111 29.99 19.93 -8.36
N ARG A 112 30.46 18.70 -8.64
CA ARG A 112 29.95 17.85 -9.73
C ARG A 112 28.98 16.79 -9.18
N PRO A 113 28.16 16.14 -10.03
CA PRO A 113 27.34 15.01 -9.62
C PRO A 113 28.21 13.89 -9.05
N VAL A 114 27.69 13.22 -8.04
CA VAL A 114 28.46 12.27 -7.22
C VAL A 114 28.62 10.90 -7.90
N GLY A 115 27.94 10.67 -9.01
CA GLY A 115 27.94 9.40 -9.75
C GLY A 115 27.03 8.33 -9.14
N ALA A 116 26.93 7.17 -9.80
CA ALA A 116 25.97 6.12 -9.46
C ALA A 116 26.23 5.51 -8.07
N LEU A 117 27.46 5.06 -7.82
CA LEU A 117 27.81 4.37 -6.58
C LEU A 117 27.55 5.24 -5.33
N ARG A 118 27.99 6.50 -5.36
CA ARG A 118 27.76 7.42 -4.23
C ARG A 118 26.31 7.84 -4.11
N THR A 119 25.55 7.87 -5.21
CA THR A 119 24.10 8.11 -5.16
C THR A 119 23.40 6.98 -4.42
N VAL A 120 23.69 5.72 -4.75
CA VAL A 120 23.14 4.54 -4.06
C VAL A 120 23.60 4.51 -2.60
N TRP A 121 24.89 4.71 -2.35
CA TRP A 121 25.44 4.75 -0.99
C TRP A 121 24.78 5.82 -0.13
N ARG A 122 24.56 7.01 -0.67
CA ARG A 122 23.86 8.08 0.03
C ARG A 122 22.43 7.67 0.41
N GLN A 123 21.74 6.89 -0.43
CA GLN A 123 20.41 6.39 -0.10
C GLN A 123 20.42 5.37 1.03
N LEU A 124 21.36 4.44 1.03
CA LEU A 124 21.52 3.51 2.16
C LEU A 124 21.82 4.27 3.46
N LEU A 125 22.66 5.31 3.38
CA LEU A 125 22.97 6.14 4.54
C LEU A 125 21.78 6.95 5.07
N HIS A 126 20.76 7.23 4.27
CA HIS A 126 19.56 7.89 4.76
C HIS A 126 18.77 7.01 5.75
N LEU A 127 19.04 5.70 5.83
CA LEU A 127 18.52 4.88 6.93
C LEU A 127 18.98 5.38 8.30
N LEU A 128 20.17 5.98 8.39
CA LEU A 128 20.64 6.62 9.62
C LEU A 128 19.84 7.89 9.93
N ASP A 129 19.38 8.61 8.90
CA ASP A 129 18.55 9.80 9.08
C ASP A 129 17.15 9.45 9.59
N ALA A 130 16.68 8.22 9.33
CA ALA A 130 15.42 7.70 9.83
C ALA A 130 15.46 7.34 11.32
N VAL A 131 16.64 7.15 11.92
CA VAL A 131 16.78 6.88 13.35
C VAL A 131 16.28 8.12 14.12
N LEU A 132 15.11 7.99 14.76
CA LEU A 132 14.38 9.06 15.45
C LEU A 132 13.96 10.24 14.55
N LEU A 133 14.06 10.12 13.21
CA LEU A 133 13.76 11.17 12.21
C LEU A 133 14.55 12.48 12.35
N ILE A 134 15.46 12.59 13.32
CA ILE A 134 16.23 13.81 13.59
C ILE A 134 17.17 14.15 12.43
N GLY A 135 17.71 13.13 11.76
CA GLY A 135 18.60 13.33 10.61
C GLY A 135 17.93 14.05 9.44
N TYR A 136 16.62 13.84 9.25
CA TYR A 136 15.84 14.56 8.25
C TYR A 136 15.58 16.03 8.61
N LEU A 137 15.56 16.36 9.90
CA LEU A 137 15.41 17.74 10.37
C LEU A 137 16.73 18.51 10.43
N ARG A 138 17.87 17.80 10.49
CA ARG A 138 19.22 18.38 10.56
C ARG A 138 19.51 19.52 9.57
N PRO A 139 19.01 19.51 8.31
CA PRO A 139 19.19 20.63 7.39
C PRO A 139 18.63 21.97 7.86
N VAL A 140 17.74 22.00 8.86
CA VAL A 140 17.18 23.24 9.43
C VAL A 140 18.23 24.04 10.19
N TRP A 141 19.12 23.39 10.94
CA TRP A 141 20.12 24.06 11.78
C TRP A 141 21.57 23.83 11.34
N HIS A 142 21.86 22.86 10.46
CA HIS A 142 23.22 22.62 10.00
C HIS A 142 23.72 23.77 9.09
N PRO A 143 24.95 24.30 9.28
CA PRO A 143 25.46 25.44 8.50
C PRO A 143 25.41 25.24 6.98
N GLN A 144 25.66 24.01 6.52
CA GLN A 144 25.59 23.62 5.11
C GLN A 144 24.33 22.83 4.75
N ARG A 145 23.33 22.84 5.64
CA ARG A 145 22.03 22.16 5.49
C ARG A 145 22.13 20.66 5.13
N ARG A 146 23.08 19.92 5.72
CA ARG A 146 23.33 18.50 5.40
C ARG A 146 22.54 17.57 6.34
N THR A 147 22.02 16.46 5.81
CA THR A 147 21.62 15.32 6.66
C THR A 147 22.86 14.52 7.12
N PHE A 148 22.71 13.51 7.96
CA PHE A 148 23.84 12.62 8.31
C PHE A 148 24.34 11.87 7.07
N ALA A 149 23.43 11.40 6.22
CA ALA A 149 23.79 10.78 4.96
C ALA A 149 24.57 11.72 4.04
N ASP A 150 24.15 12.99 3.93
CA ASP A 150 24.86 13.98 3.12
C ASP A 150 26.29 14.21 3.65
N SER A 151 26.48 14.24 4.97
CA SER A 151 27.79 14.36 5.61
C SER A 151 28.69 13.16 5.31
N LEU A 152 28.20 11.93 5.53
CA LEU A 152 28.98 10.70 5.31
C LEU A 152 29.27 10.43 3.83
N ALA A 153 28.34 10.80 2.94
CA ALA A 153 28.50 10.67 1.50
C ALA A 153 29.33 11.82 0.89
N ARG A 154 29.77 12.81 1.68
CA ARG A 154 30.47 14.04 1.22
C ARG A 154 29.71 14.79 0.12
N THR A 155 28.43 15.01 0.37
CA THR A 155 27.54 15.69 -0.58
C THR A 155 26.90 16.93 0.03
N VAL A 156 26.53 17.88 -0.82
CA VAL A 156 25.73 19.05 -0.47
C VAL A 156 24.61 19.21 -1.49
N VAL A 157 23.49 19.76 -1.05
CA VAL A 157 22.38 20.13 -1.95
C VAL A 157 22.33 21.63 -2.06
N VAL A 158 22.34 22.10 -3.30
CA VAL A 158 22.46 23.51 -3.63
C VAL A 158 21.33 23.92 -4.55
N ASP A 159 20.88 25.16 -4.40
CA ASP A 159 19.99 25.81 -5.35
C ASP A 159 20.74 25.96 -6.67
N ALA A 160 20.16 25.48 -7.75
CA ALA A 160 20.74 25.57 -9.07
C ALA A 160 19.65 25.81 -10.11
N SER A 161 19.81 26.88 -10.89
CA SER A 161 19.10 27.00 -12.16
C SER A 161 19.59 25.85 -13.06
N TRP A 162 18.71 24.89 -13.33
CA TRP A 162 19.02 23.79 -14.22
C TRP A 162 19.13 24.29 -15.69
N PRO A 163 20.16 23.89 -16.47
CA PRO A 163 21.23 22.95 -16.12
C PRO A 163 22.34 23.57 -15.25
N PRO A 164 23.04 22.76 -14.44
CA PRO A 164 24.22 23.22 -13.72
C PRO A 164 25.42 23.44 -14.66
N ALA A 165 26.33 24.34 -14.29
CA ALA A 165 27.47 24.79 -15.09
C ALA A 165 28.41 23.68 -15.63
N TRP A 166 28.39 22.49 -15.04
CA TRP A 166 29.20 21.34 -15.48
C TRP A 166 28.52 20.53 -16.61
N ALA A 167 27.24 20.76 -16.91
CA ALA A 167 26.55 20.16 -18.04
C ALA A 167 26.71 21.07 -19.27
N ALA A 168 27.53 20.65 -20.23
CA ALA A 168 27.85 21.40 -21.45
C ALA A 168 26.67 21.64 -22.42
N VAL A 169 25.48 21.14 -22.08
CA VAL A 169 24.27 21.34 -22.86
C VAL A 169 23.35 22.24 -22.05
N ALA A 170 22.94 23.36 -22.64
CA ALA A 170 21.82 24.16 -22.18
C ALA A 170 20.50 23.52 -22.65
N PRO A 171 19.82 22.64 -21.90
CA PRO A 171 18.41 22.44 -22.15
C PRO A 171 17.72 23.79 -21.93
N ARG A 172 16.71 24.08 -22.75
CA ARG A 172 15.69 25.06 -22.43
C ARG A 172 14.63 24.34 -21.59
N PRO A 173 14.71 24.28 -20.25
CA PRO A 173 13.54 23.91 -19.48
C PRO A 173 12.52 25.00 -19.73
N THR A 174 11.52 24.73 -20.57
CA THR A 174 10.36 25.60 -20.66
C THR A 174 9.70 25.57 -19.29
N ARG A 175 9.25 26.73 -18.78
CA ARG A 175 8.45 26.78 -17.54
C ARG A 175 7.30 25.75 -17.59
N VAL A 176 6.80 25.48 -18.80
CA VAL A 176 5.85 24.42 -19.12
C VAL A 176 6.30 23.04 -18.62
N ALA A 177 7.52 22.58 -18.90
CA ALA A 177 7.99 21.26 -18.46
C ALA A 177 8.07 21.13 -16.93
N GLN A 178 8.48 22.21 -16.25
CA GLN A 178 8.49 22.26 -14.78
C GLN A 178 7.07 22.24 -14.21
N SER A 179 6.16 23.03 -14.79
CA SER A 179 4.75 23.06 -14.40
C SER A 179 4.07 21.71 -14.62
N VAL A 180 4.36 21.02 -15.73
CA VAL A 180 3.84 19.68 -16.01
C VAL A 180 4.36 18.67 -14.99
N ALA A 181 5.66 18.66 -14.71
CA ALA A 181 6.23 17.76 -13.70
C ALA A 181 5.64 18.02 -12.30
N ALA A 182 5.45 19.29 -11.93
CA ALA A 182 4.81 19.66 -10.68
C ALA A 182 3.35 19.23 -10.63
N ALA A 183 2.59 19.47 -11.70
CA ALA A 183 1.19 19.05 -11.81
C ALA A 183 1.06 17.53 -11.71
N LEU A 184 1.90 16.76 -12.41
CA LEU A 184 1.92 15.30 -12.32
C LEU A 184 2.28 14.80 -10.92
N GLY A 185 3.25 15.43 -10.26
CA GLY A 185 3.59 15.12 -8.87
C GLY A 185 2.43 15.38 -7.90
N VAL A 186 1.73 16.52 -8.06
CA VAL A 186 0.56 16.87 -7.24
C VAL A 186 -0.61 15.92 -7.52
N VAL A 187 -0.93 15.66 -8.80
CA VAL A 187 -1.97 14.70 -9.19
C VAL A 187 -1.65 13.32 -8.63
N GLY A 188 -0.39 12.89 -8.72
CA GLY A 188 0.06 11.63 -8.13
C GLY A 188 -0.11 11.59 -6.62
N LEU A 189 0.30 12.65 -5.91
CA LEU A 189 0.07 12.76 -4.47
C LEU A 189 -1.43 12.71 -4.13
N LEU A 190 -2.27 13.44 -4.85
CA LEU A 190 -3.73 13.41 -4.64
C LEU A 190 -4.30 12.01 -4.94
N ALA A 191 -3.84 11.34 -5.99
CA ALA A 191 -4.27 9.97 -6.31
C ALA A 191 -3.88 8.95 -5.23
N LEU A 192 -2.87 9.23 -4.40
CA LEU A 192 -2.53 8.40 -3.23
C LEU A 192 -3.55 8.56 -2.08
N PHE A 193 -4.22 9.72 -1.99
CA PHE A 193 -5.18 10.03 -0.92
C PHE A 193 -6.64 9.89 -1.34
N VAL A 194 -6.95 9.97 -2.63
CA VAL A 194 -8.30 9.77 -3.16
C VAL A 194 -8.52 8.28 -3.37
N GLN A 195 -9.04 7.60 -2.34
CA GLN A 195 -9.72 6.32 -2.52
C GLN A 195 -11.04 6.57 -3.27
N SER A 196 -10.97 6.70 -4.60
CA SER A 196 -12.15 6.59 -5.44
C SER A 196 -12.45 5.12 -5.62
N GLY A 197 -13.12 4.52 -4.65
CA GLY A 197 -13.43 3.10 -4.63
C GLY A 197 -14.42 2.76 -3.52
N GLY A 198 -14.80 1.51 -3.44
CA GLY A 198 -15.69 1.02 -2.40
C GLY A 198 -15.60 -0.48 -2.28
N ALA A 199 -16.10 -0.99 -1.16
CA ALA A 199 -16.38 -2.39 -0.99
C ALA A 199 -17.88 -2.55 -0.70
N SER A 200 -18.46 -3.61 -1.22
CA SER A 200 -19.81 -4.03 -0.90
C SER A 200 -19.79 -5.51 -0.63
N THR A 201 -20.40 -5.90 0.48
CA THR A 201 -20.66 -7.30 0.77
C THR A 201 -22.09 -7.61 0.36
N VAL A 202 -22.26 -8.66 -0.45
CA VAL A 202 -23.58 -9.12 -0.90
C VAL A 202 -23.76 -10.57 -0.49
N THR A 203 -24.87 -10.89 0.15
CA THR A 203 -25.28 -12.28 0.42
C THR A 203 -25.68 -12.94 -0.90
N VAL A 204 -24.92 -13.95 -1.31
CA VAL A 204 -25.13 -14.66 -2.59
C VAL A 204 -25.93 -15.96 -2.42
N ALA A 205 -25.90 -16.53 -1.21
CA ALA A 205 -26.73 -17.68 -0.87
C ALA A 205 -27.09 -17.63 0.61
N GLN A 206 -28.26 -18.16 0.94
CA GLN A 206 -28.71 -18.33 2.31
C GLN A 206 -29.43 -19.67 2.46
N ALA A 207 -29.16 -20.39 3.53
CA ALA A 207 -29.82 -21.65 3.84
C ALA A 207 -30.12 -21.75 5.34
N PRO A 208 -31.27 -22.33 5.73
CA PRO A 208 -31.51 -22.68 7.12
C PRO A 208 -30.51 -23.75 7.57
N CYS A 209 -29.93 -23.58 8.76
CA CYS A 209 -29.12 -24.61 9.38
C CYS A 209 -30.02 -25.49 10.24
N VAL A 210 -30.15 -26.76 9.87
CA VAL A 210 -31.07 -27.71 10.49
C VAL A 210 -30.41 -28.26 11.75
N LEU A 211 -31.11 -28.14 12.88
CA LEU A 211 -30.60 -28.60 14.19
C LEU A 211 -30.74 -30.13 14.27
N GLU A 212 -29.64 -30.81 14.63
CA GLU A 212 -29.53 -32.27 14.49
C GLU A 212 -30.34 -33.03 15.57
N ASP A 213 -30.54 -32.44 16.74
CA ASP A 213 -31.16 -33.09 17.92
C ASP A 213 -32.47 -32.42 18.41
N GLY A 214 -33.17 -31.66 17.56
CA GLY A 214 -34.45 -31.04 17.96
C GLY A 214 -34.28 -30.01 19.09
N ALA A 215 -33.38 -29.06 18.88
CA ALA A 215 -32.98 -27.97 19.77
C ALA A 215 -34.12 -27.30 20.57
N PRO A 216 -33.80 -26.63 21.70
CA PRO A 216 -34.77 -25.91 22.52
C PRO A 216 -35.59 -24.92 21.69
N ARG A 217 -36.89 -24.82 22.02
CA ARG A 217 -37.81 -23.86 21.41
C ARG A 217 -37.20 -22.45 21.48
N GLY A 218 -36.98 -21.85 20.31
CA GLY A 218 -36.50 -20.48 20.22
C GLY A 218 -35.10 -20.33 19.64
N LEU A 219 -34.29 -21.39 19.55
CA LEU A 219 -32.97 -21.30 18.91
C LEU A 219 -33.08 -21.61 17.41
N HIS A 220 -32.49 -20.77 16.57
CA HIS A 220 -32.36 -21.04 15.14
C HIS A 220 -30.99 -20.63 14.64
N ALA A 221 -30.52 -21.34 13.62
CA ALA A 221 -29.27 -21.05 12.95
C ALA A 221 -29.51 -20.94 11.45
N ARG A 222 -28.77 -20.03 10.80
CA ARG A 222 -28.78 -19.88 9.35
C ARG A 222 -27.36 -19.68 8.85
N VAL A 223 -27.14 -20.16 7.64
CA VAL A 223 -25.88 -19.99 6.92
C VAL A 223 -26.10 -18.96 5.84
N GLU A 224 -25.28 -17.92 5.85
CA GLU A 224 -25.21 -16.89 4.82
C GLU A 224 -23.86 -17.03 4.12
N VAL A 225 -23.86 -17.06 2.80
CA VAL A 225 -22.63 -16.99 2.02
C VAL A 225 -22.55 -15.58 1.48
N GLU A 226 -21.53 -14.86 1.91
CA GLU A 226 -21.27 -13.49 1.52
C GLU A 226 -20.11 -13.43 0.53
N ARG A 227 -20.28 -12.56 -0.46
CA ARG A 227 -19.22 -12.17 -1.38
C ARG A 227 -18.90 -10.70 -1.17
N SER A 228 -17.66 -10.43 -0.80
CA SER A 228 -17.09 -9.09 -0.86
C SER A 228 -16.69 -8.78 -2.31
N ALA A 229 -17.34 -7.78 -2.90
CA ALA A 229 -16.87 -7.14 -4.12
C ALA A 229 -16.18 -5.84 -3.73
N SER A 230 -14.96 -5.63 -4.21
CA SER A 230 -14.26 -4.35 -4.07
C SER A 230 -13.99 -3.79 -5.46
N TRP A 231 -14.15 -2.48 -5.59
CA TRP A 231 -13.90 -1.78 -6.83
C TRP A 231 -13.14 -0.50 -6.57
N GLU A 232 -12.43 -0.07 -7.59
CA GLU A 232 -11.80 1.23 -7.65
C GLU A 232 -12.23 1.93 -8.94
N VAL A 233 -12.20 3.26 -8.93
CA VAL A 233 -12.46 4.13 -10.06
C VAL A 233 -11.17 4.85 -10.37
N ARG A 234 -10.63 4.64 -11.57
CA ARG A 234 -9.42 5.31 -12.06
C ARG A 234 -9.74 6.01 -13.36
N LEU A 235 -9.48 7.32 -13.43
CA LEU A 235 -9.78 8.13 -14.62
C LEU A 235 -11.23 7.95 -15.10
N TRP A 236 -12.18 7.91 -14.15
CA TRP A 236 -13.61 7.64 -14.39
C TRP A 236 -13.96 6.23 -14.88
N ILE A 237 -13.00 5.30 -14.94
CA ILE A 237 -13.22 3.89 -15.27
C ILE A 237 -13.30 3.09 -13.98
N ARG A 238 -14.40 2.39 -13.75
CA ARG A 238 -14.56 1.44 -12.65
C ARG A 238 -13.86 0.12 -12.99
N GLN A 239 -12.93 -0.31 -12.15
CA GLN A 239 -12.29 -1.61 -12.19
C GLN A 239 -12.69 -2.42 -10.95
N GLU A 240 -13.17 -3.64 -11.17
CA GLU A 240 -13.39 -4.61 -10.10
C GLU A 240 -12.03 -5.19 -9.70
N LEU A 241 -11.70 -5.11 -8.41
CA LEU A 241 -10.50 -5.73 -7.85
C LEU A 241 -10.77 -7.22 -7.61
N PRO A 242 -9.72 -8.05 -7.51
CA PRO A 242 -9.88 -9.45 -7.13
C PRO A 242 -10.71 -9.55 -5.84
N ALA A 243 -11.73 -10.41 -5.87
CA ALA A 243 -12.57 -10.61 -4.70
C ALA A 243 -11.72 -11.17 -3.56
N ALA A 244 -11.83 -10.59 -2.37
CA ALA A 244 -11.36 -11.22 -1.14
C ALA A 244 -12.03 -12.61 -0.97
N PRO A 245 -11.43 -13.53 -0.18
CA PRO A 245 -12.06 -14.80 0.15
C PRO A 245 -13.55 -14.62 0.47
N GLY A 246 -14.39 -15.50 -0.06
CA GLY A 246 -15.81 -15.52 0.29
C GLY A 246 -15.93 -15.79 1.79
N THR A 247 -16.92 -15.20 2.44
CA THR A 247 -17.14 -15.43 3.87
C THR A 247 -18.39 -16.28 4.02
N VAL A 248 -18.27 -17.42 4.70
CA VAL A 248 -19.43 -18.20 5.13
C VAL A 248 -19.74 -17.79 6.55
N ARG A 249 -20.86 -17.11 6.72
CA ARG A 249 -21.32 -16.57 7.98
C ARG A 249 -22.37 -17.51 8.57
N VAL A 250 -22.08 -18.08 9.73
CA VAL A 250 -23.04 -18.88 10.48
C VAL A 250 -23.62 -18.01 11.59
N VAL A 251 -24.92 -17.73 11.49
CA VAL A 251 -25.63 -16.85 12.42
C VAL A 251 -26.50 -17.72 13.33
N TRP A 252 -26.15 -17.75 14.61
CA TRP A 252 -26.98 -18.33 15.66
C TRP A 252 -27.83 -17.24 16.29
N SER A 253 -29.10 -17.51 16.54
CA SER A 253 -30.06 -16.51 17.01
C SER A 253 -31.06 -17.11 17.97
N ALA A 254 -31.25 -16.44 19.11
CA ALA A 254 -32.29 -16.78 20.08
C ALA A 254 -33.52 -15.90 19.84
N LEU A 255 -34.67 -16.52 19.58
CA LEU A 255 -35.94 -15.81 19.35
C LEU A 255 -36.37 -15.05 20.62
N PRO A 256 -37.13 -13.96 20.47
CA PRO A 256 -37.73 -13.27 21.61
C PRO A 256 -38.54 -14.23 22.50
N GLY A 257 -38.24 -14.26 23.80
CA GLY A 257 -38.89 -15.15 24.77
C GLY A 257 -38.29 -16.55 24.88
N ALA A 258 -37.23 -16.86 24.12
CA ALA A 258 -36.42 -18.06 24.34
C ALA A 258 -35.61 -17.94 25.64
N PRO A 259 -35.29 -19.06 26.33
CA PRO A 259 -34.32 -19.03 27.42
C PRO A 259 -32.98 -18.54 26.88
N GLY A 260 -32.37 -17.55 27.55
CA GLY A 260 -31.03 -17.10 27.23
C GLY A 260 -30.01 -18.18 27.57
N HIS A 261 -28.97 -18.32 26.73
CA HIS A 261 -27.91 -19.30 26.90
C HIS A 261 -26.61 -18.71 27.48
N GLY A 262 -26.60 -17.40 27.78
CA GLY A 262 -25.46 -16.74 28.41
C GLY A 262 -24.31 -16.52 27.42
N GLU A 263 -23.08 -16.64 27.92
CA GLU A 263 -21.87 -16.65 27.11
C GLU A 263 -21.75 -18.01 26.43
N VAL A 264 -21.45 -17.98 25.13
CA VAL A 264 -21.40 -19.17 24.29
C VAL A 264 -20.16 -19.16 23.43
N GLU A 265 -19.65 -20.36 23.14
CA GLU A 265 -18.62 -20.56 22.13
C GLU A 265 -19.25 -21.22 20.91
N VAL A 266 -19.10 -20.60 19.75
CA VAL A 266 -19.62 -21.12 18.49
C VAL A 266 -18.45 -21.53 17.61
N THR A 267 -18.50 -22.77 17.11
CA THR A 267 -17.56 -23.31 16.15
C THR A 267 -18.28 -23.61 14.84
N ALA A 268 -17.58 -23.49 13.72
CA ALA A 268 -18.11 -23.79 12.40
C ALA A 268 -17.05 -24.45 11.53
N ASP A 269 -17.43 -25.56 10.90
CA ASP A 269 -16.68 -26.30 9.90
C ASP A 269 -17.42 -26.23 8.56
N VAL A 270 -16.73 -25.74 7.54
CA VAL A 270 -17.22 -25.72 6.16
C VAL A 270 -16.41 -26.72 5.36
N THR A 271 -17.07 -27.67 4.71
CA THR A 271 -16.42 -28.69 3.86
C THR A 271 -16.88 -28.50 2.42
N ALA A 272 -15.94 -28.42 1.48
CA ALA A 272 -16.24 -28.44 0.06
C ALA A 272 -16.62 -29.86 -0.39
N LEU A 273 -17.77 -30.01 -1.04
CA LEU A 273 -18.32 -31.30 -1.47
C LEU A 273 -17.91 -31.68 -2.89
N ASP A 274 -17.46 -30.71 -3.69
CA ASP A 274 -17.12 -30.87 -5.09
C ASP A 274 -16.15 -29.76 -5.55
N GLY A 275 -15.71 -29.86 -6.80
CA GLY A 275 -14.82 -28.89 -7.43
C GLY A 275 -13.34 -29.08 -7.05
N ALA A 276 -12.54 -28.05 -7.31
CA ALA A 276 -11.07 -28.12 -7.13
C ALA A 276 -10.64 -28.24 -5.66
N ASP A 277 -11.53 -27.88 -4.73
CA ASP A 277 -11.28 -27.91 -3.29
C ASP A 277 -12.03 -29.06 -2.59
N GLU A 278 -12.56 -30.04 -3.33
CA GLU A 278 -13.29 -31.18 -2.74
C GLU A 278 -12.54 -31.81 -1.55
N GLY A 279 -13.25 -31.96 -0.42
CA GLY A 279 -12.71 -32.49 0.82
C GLY A 279 -11.89 -31.49 1.65
N ARG A 280 -11.64 -30.26 1.16
CA ARG A 280 -11.05 -29.20 1.98
C ARG A 280 -12.02 -28.74 3.05
N VAL A 281 -11.51 -28.57 4.26
CA VAL A 281 -12.25 -28.09 5.42
C VAL A 281 -11.70 -26.74 5.87
N TRP A 282 -12.58 -25.78 6.11
CA TRP A 282 -12.29 -24.51 6.76
C TRP A 282 -12.95 -24.50 8.13
N HIS A 283 -12.20 -24.11 9.16
CA HIS A 283 -12.66 -24.08 10.55
C HIS A 283 -12.57 -22.65 11.10
N ALA A 284 -13.59 -22.22 11.84
CA ALA A 284 -13.54 -21.00 12.62
C ALA A 284 -14.28 -21.16 13.94
N ALA A 285 -13.93 -20.31 14.91
CA ALA A 285 -14.57 -20.24 16.21
C ALA A 285 -14.75 -18.77 16.63
N ALA A 286 -15.83 -18.48 17.32
CA ALA A 286 -16.06 -17.18 17.96
C ALA A 286 -16.77 -17.36 19.29
N ALA A 287 -16.45 -16.50 20.26
CA ALA A 287 -17.21 -16.38 21.50
C ALA A 287 -18.22 -15.23 21.38
N GLY A 288 -19.37 -15.38 22.03
CA GLY A 288 -20.42 -14.36 22.02
C GLY A 288 -21.46 -14.57 23.10
N THR A 289 -22.54 -13.80 23.04
CA THR A 289 -23.69 -13.96 23.93
C THR A 289 -24.94 -14.33 23.12
N LEU A 290 -25.70 -15.29 23.63
CA LEU A 290 -27.00 -15.69 23.09
C LEU A 290 -28.10 -15.43 24.11
N ALA A 291 -28.40 -14.15 24.33
CA ALA A 291 -29.62 -13.73 25.03
C ALA A 291 -30.82 -13.65 24.07
N ALA A 292 -32.03 -13.61 24.62
CA ALA A 292 -33.26 -13.51 23.81
C ALA A 292 -33.24 -12.24 22.93
N GLY A 293 -33.35 -12.42 21.61
CA GLY A 293 -33.25 -11.33 20.64
C GLY A 293 -31.81 -10.97 20.22
N GLU A 294 -30.79 -11.60 20.80
CA GLU A 294 -29.39 -11.45 20.38
C GLU A 294 -28.98 -12.53 19.37
N GLN A 295 -27.92 -12.21 18.62
CA GLN A 295 -27.30 -13.09 17.64
C GLN A 295 -25.81 -13.21 17.92
N THR A 296 -25.29 -14.43 17.78
CA THR A 296 -23.84 -14.67 17.74
C THR A 296 -23.47 -15.15 16.34
N VAL A 297 -22.34 -14.66 15.83
CA VAL A 297 -21.93 -14.84 14.44
C VAL A 297 -20.54 -15.45 14.42
N VAL A 298 -20.36 -16.47 13.58
CA VAL A 298 -19.04 -17.00 13.23
C VAL A 298 -18.81 -16.80 11.74
N ASP A 299 -17.73 -16.09 11.42
CA ASP A 299 -17.28 -15.88 10.05
C ASP A 299 -16.20 -16.90 9.71
N VAL A 300 -16.47 -17.75 8.71
CA VAL A 300 -15.52 -18.72 8.17
C VAL A 300 -14.99 -18.18 6.85
N GLU A 301 -13.74 -17.71 6.83
CA GLU A 301 -13.07 -17.26 5.62
C GLU A 301 -12.76 -18.46 4.71
N ARG A 302 -13.22 -18.40 3.46
CA ARG A 302 -12.92 -19.41 2.42
C ARG A 302 -12.38 -18.75 1.17
N ALA A 303 -11.42 -19.38 0.49
CA ALA A 303 -10.95 -18.87 -0.79
C ALA A 303 -12.14 -18.72 -1.77
N ALA A 304 -12.26 -17.55 -2.39
CA ALA A 304 -13.26 -17.32 -3.42
C ALA A 304 -12.82 -18.06 -4.70
N GLY A 305 -13.51 -19.13 -5.08
CA GLY A 305 -13.12 -19.86 -6.31
C GLY A 305 -14.01 -21.01 -6.76
N GLY A 306 -14.58 -21.79 -5.85
CA GLY A 306 -15.38 -22.96 -6.23
C GLY A 306 -16.87 -22.67 -6.30
N ALA A 307 -17.46 -22.69 -7.49
CA ALA A 307 -18.87 -23.08 -7.62
C ALA A 307 -18.97 -24.56 -7.20
N GLY A 308 -20.03 -24.92 -6.49
CA GLY A 308 -20.09 -26.23 -5.86
C GLY A 308 -20.97 -26.28 -4.61
N GLY A 309 -21.15 -27.49 -4.10
CA GLY A 309 -21.77 -27.78 -2.82
C GLY A 309 -20.82 -27.54 -1.64
N LEU A 310 -21.37 -26.99 -0.57
CA LEU A 310 -20.75 -26.85 0.73
C LEU A 310 -21.59 -27.59 1.76
N ASP A 311 -20.94 -28.39 2.61
CA ASP A 311 -21.51 -28.92 3.85
C ASP A 311 -21.01 -28.04 4.99
N VAL A 312 -21.93 -27.38 5.69
CA VAL A 312 -21.62 -26.49 6.81
C VAL A 312 -22.14 -27.16 8.07
N ARG A 313 -21.25 -27.37 9.03
CA ARG A 313 -21.60 -27.82 10.37
C ARG A 313 -21.20 -26.77 11.36
N SER A 314 -22.08 -26.45 12.29
CA SER A 314 -21.76 -25.52 13.35
C SER A 314 -22.28 -26.04 14.66
N ARG A 315 -21.52 -25.77 15.72
CA ARG A 315 -21.85 -26.16 17.07
C ARG A 315 -21.74 -24.94 17.96
N VAL A 316 -22.75 -24.74 18.79
CA VAL A 316 -22.70 -23.78 19.88
C VAL A 316 -22.62 -24.54 21.20
N ASP A 317 -21.58 -24.30 21.97
CA ASP A 317 -21.42 -24.82 23.33
C ASP A 317 -21.82 -23.71 24.32
N ALA A 318 -22.86 -24.02 25.10
CA ALA A 318 -23.39 -23.15 26.15
C ALA A 318 -23.37 -23.89 27.49
N ASP A 319 -23.51 -23.15 28.59
CA ASP A 319 -23.55 -23.71 29.96
C ASP A 319 -24.62 -24.81 30.14
N ALA A 320 -25.70 -24.74 29.36
CA ALA A 320 -26.83 -25.68 29.40
C ALA A 320 -26.67 -26.92 28.50
N GLY A 321 -25.57 -27.03 27.76
CA GLY A 321 -25.30 -28.09 26.78
C GLY A 321 -24.95 -27.56 25.40
N GLY A 322 -24.35 -28.41 24.57
CA GLY A 322 -23.96 -28.07 23.19
C GLY A 322 -25.02 -28.44 22.17
N PHE A 323 -25.29 -27.53 21.22
CA PHE A 323 -26.25 -27.73 20.14
C PHE A 323 -25.53 -27.69 18.79
N ALA A 324 -25.84 -28.64 17.90
CA ALA A 324 -25.26 -28.72 16.57
C ALA A 324 -26.32 -28.47 15.48
N CYS A 325 -25.89 -27.83 14.40
CA CYS A 325 -26.69 -27.67 13.19
C CYS A 325 -25.85 -28.04 11.96
N SER A 326 -26.54 -28.54 10.93
CA SER A 326 -25.96 -28.77 9.62
C SER A 326 -26.79 -28.14 8.49
N ALA A 327 -26.09 -27.63 7.47
CA ALA A 327 -26.67 -27.04 6.28
C ALA A 327 -25.90 -27.48 5.05
N ARG A 328 -26.61 -27.67 3.93
CA ARG A 328 -25.97 -27.77 2.61
C ARG A 328 -26.31 -26.54 1.79
N VAL A 329 -25.28 -25.94 1.20
CA VAL A 329 -25.40 -24.77 0.33
C VAL A 329 -24.80 -25.10 -1.03
N THR A 330 -25.52 -24.86 -2.11
CA THR A 330 -24.97 -24.99 -3.47
C THR A 330 -24.74 -23.60 -4.04
N LEU A 331 -23.52 -23.34 -4.50
CA LEU A 331 -23.13 -22.09 -5.12
C LEU A 331 -22.96 -22.28 -6.61
N THR A 332 -23.64 -21.46 -7.42
CA THR A 332 -23.43 -21.47 -8.86
C THR A 332 -22.31 -20.51 -9.28
N ALA A 333 -21.77 -20.69 -10.48
CA ALA A 333 -20.84 -19.72 -11.06
C ALA A 333 -21.48 -18.33 -11.21
N ALA A 334 -22.81 -18.23 -11.39
CA ALA A 334 -23.51 -16.95 -11.48
C ALA A 334 -23.56 -16.22 -10.12
N ASP A 335 -23.79 -16.96 -9.04
CA ASP A 335 -23.78 -16.42 -7.66
C ASP A 335 -22.41 -15.84 -7.32
N LEU A 336 -21.35 -16.55 -7.72
CA LEU A 336 -19.97 -16.11 -7.53
C LEU A 336 -19.55 -15.01 -8.50
N ALA A 337 -20.13 -14.93 -9.70
CA ALA A 337 -19.88 -13.86 -10.65
C ALA A 337 -20.66 -12.58 -10.32
N GLY A 338 -21.71 -12.66 -9.50
CA GLY A 338 -22.58 -11.51 -9.19
C GLY A 338 -23.45 -11.13 -10.38
N THR A 339 -23.79 -12.11 -11.21
CA THR A 339 -24.63 -11.95 -12.40
C THR A 339 -26.03 -12.55 -12.22
N SER A 340 -26.31 -13.17 -11.06
CA SER A 340 -27.66 -13.55 -10.67
C SER A 340 -28.51 -12.29 -10.44
N ARG A 341 -29.64 -12.21 -11.15
CA ARG A 341 -30.65 -11.14 -11.00
C ARG A 341 -31.68 -11.53 -9.96
#